data_AF-A0A6G1AXM3-F1
#
_entry.id   AF-A0A6G1AXM3-F1
#
_cell.length_a   1.000
_cell.length_b   1.000
_cell.length_c   1.000
_cell.angle_alpha   90.00
_cell.angle_beta   90.00
_cell.angle_gamma   90.00
#
_symmetry.space_group_name_H-M   'P 1'
#
loop_
_entity.id
_entity.type
_entity.pdbx_description
1 polymer ?
#
loop_
_entity_poly.entity_id
_entity_poly.type
_entity_poly.pdbx_seq_one_letter_code
_entity_poly.pdbx_strand_id
1 'polypeptide(L)'
;NAITEMQSQMNAMMGRMDEAEQRMNDTEDKIIKNSEAEKRRDTEAKDHDTTLRELSDLLKRNNMCIIGILEDEERDKGAECLCEQNFPNLGKDTDIKIQAAQRTP
;
A
#
# COMPACT_ATOMS: atom_id res chain seq x y z
N ASN A 1 -9.92 -67.90 -3.56
CA ASN A 1 -8.97 -67.01 -2.86
C ASN A 1 -8.65 -65.77 -3.68
N ALA A 2 -8.01 -65.85 -4.85
CA ALA A 2 -7.62 -64.67 -5.65
C ALA A 2 -8.77 -63.71 -6.02
N ILE A 3 -9.94 -64.22 -6.41
CA ILE A 3 -11.10 -63.38 -6.79
C ILE A 3 -11.60 -62.53 -5.60
N THR A 4 -11.72 -63.14 -4.42
CA THR A 4 -12.17 -62.47 -3.20
C THR A 4 -11.19 -61.39 -2.75
N GLU A 5 -9.89 -61.63 -2.93
CA GLU A 5 -8.83 -60.67 -2.61
C GLU A 5 -8.87 -59.47 -3.56
N MET A 6 -9.05 -59.70 -4.87
CA MET A 6 -9.26 -58.62 -5.84
C MET A 6 -10.50 -57.77 -5.50
N GLN A 7 -11.61 -58.41 -5.10
CA GLN A 7 -12.82 -57.69 -4.69
C GLN A 7 -12.59 -56.82 -3.45
N SER A 8 -11.86 -57.32 -2.46
CA SER A 8 -11.52 -56.54 -1.25
C SER A 8 -10.63 -55.35 -1.58
N GLN A 9 -9.61 -55.53 -2.43
CA GLN A 9 -8.74 -54.46 -2.89
C GLN A 9 -9.50 -53.39 -3.70
N MET A 10 -10.44 -53.82 -4.55
CA MET A 10 -11.30 -52.90 -5.31
C MET A 10 -12.19 -52.05 -4.40
N ASN A 11 -12.80 -52.66 -3.37
CA ASN A 11 -13.61 -51.94 -2.39
C ASN A 11 -12.78 -50.95 -1.57
N ALA A 12 -11.57 -51.34 -1.16
CA ALA A 12 -10.64 -50.44 -0.48
C ALA A 12 -10.21 -49.27 -1.37
N MET A 13 -10.04 -49.50 -2.67
CA MET A 13 -9.71 -48.46 -3.64
C MET A 13 -10.88 -47.49 -3.85
N MET A 14 -12.11 -47.99 -3.94
CA MET A 14 -13.30 -47.14 -4.05
C MET A 14 -13.46 -46.23 -2.82
N GLY A 15 -13.32 -46.76 -1.60
CA GLY A 15 -13.38 -45.92 -0.40
C GLY A 15 -12.30 -44.82 -0.37
N ARG A 16 -11.07 -45.15 -0.79
CA ARG A 16 -9.99 -44.15 -0.92
C ARG A 16 -10.28 -43.09 -2.00
N MET A 17 -11.02 -43.45 -3.04
CA MET A 17 -11.43 -42.54 -4.11
C MET A 17 -12.49 -41.56 -3.60
N ASP A 18 -13.50 -42.06 -2.89
CA ASP A 18 -14.54 -41.24 -2.27
C ASP A 18 -13.94 -40.24 -1.26
N GLU A 19 -13.00 -40.70 -0.42
CA GLU A 19 -12.26 -39.84 0.52
C GLU A 19 -11.39 -38.80 -0.20
N ALA A 20 -10.82 -39.14 -1.37
CA ALA A 20 -10.04 -38.20 -2.16
C ALA A 20 -10.94 -37.15 -2.81
N GLU A 21 -12.12 -37.55 -3.32
CA GLU A 21 -13.11 -36.66 -3.90
C GLU A 21 -13.63 -35.64 -2.86
N GLN A 22 -13.99 -36.10 -1.66
CA GLN A 22 -14.41 -35.20 -0.58
C GLN A 22 -13.33 -34.17 -0.24
N ARG A 23 -12.06 -34.61 -0.13
CA ARG A 23 -10.94 -33.69 0.13
C ARG A 23 -10.69 -32.71 -1.01
N MET A 24 -10.94 -33.12 -2.25
CA MET A 24 -10.87 -32.22 -3.41
C MET A 24 -11.95 -31.14 -3.34
N ASN A 25 -13.20 -31.51 -3.06
CA ASN A 25 -14.30 -30.57 -2.91
C ASN A 25 -14.04 -29.57 -1.77
N ASP A 26 -13.61 -30.05 -0.60
CA ASP A 26 -13.23 -29.18 0.53
C ASP A 26 -12.09 -28.21 0.18
N THR A 27 -11.17 -28.64 -0.69
CA THR A 27 -10.05 -27.81 -1.13
C THR A 27 -10.50 -26.78 -2.17
N GLU A 28 -11.38 -27.16 -3.09
CA GLU A 28 -11.98 -26.27 -4.08
C GLU A 28 -12.75 -25.14 -3.40
N ASP A 29 -13.59 -25.45 -2.40
CA ASP A 29 -14.33 -24.46 -1.61
C ASP A 29 -13.38 -23.46 -0.91
N LYS A 30 -12.27 -23.96 -0.35
CA LYS A 30 -11.25 -23.11 0.28
C LYS A 30 -10.56 -22.20 -0.72
N ILE A 31 -10.28 -22.70 -1.93
CA ILE A 31 -9.65 -21.91 -3.00
C ILE A 31 -10.58 -20.77 -3.42
N ILE A 32 -11.86 -21.06 -3.63
CA ILE A 32 -12.88 -20.05 -3.98
C ILE A 32 -12.95 -18.97 -2.90
N LYS A 33 -13.10 -19.37 -1.63
CA LYS A 33 -13.15 -18.43 -0.50
C LYS A 33 -11.88 -17.59 -0.37
N ASN A 34 -10.70 -18.18 -0.61
CA ASN A 34 -9.45 -17.45 -0.55
C ASN A 34 -9.33 -16.43 -1.69
N SER A 35 -9.76 -16.80 -2.91
CA SER A 35 -9.77 -15.89 -4.06
C SER A 35 -10.68 -14.68 -3.84
N GLU A 36 -11.88 -14.89 -3.27
CA GLU A 36 -12.77 -13.79 -2.88
C GLU A 36 -12.16 -12.89 -1.80
N ALA A 37 -11.51 -13.50 -0.79
CA ALA A 37 -10.84 -12.75 0.27
C ALA A 37 -9.66 -11.92 -0.27
N GLU A 38 -8.90 -12.45 -1.22
CA GLU A 38 -7.82 -11.74 -1.90
C GLU A 38 -8.33 -10.55 -2.70
N LYS A 39 -9.39 -10.74 -3.50
CA LYS A 39 -10.03 -9.64 -4.25
C LYS A 39 -10.53 -8.52 -3.32
N ARG A 40 -11.05 -8.87 -2.14
CA ARG A 40 -11.45 -7.88 -1.13
C ARG A 40 -10.24 -7.13 -0.60
N ARG A 41 -9.16 -7.83 -0.21
CA ARG A 41 -7.92 -7.21 0.27
C ARG A 41 -7.31 -6.26 -0.78
N ASP A 42 -7.36 -6.63 -2.05
CA ASP A 42 -6.85 -5.78 -3.14
C ASP A 42 -7.66 -4.50 -3.30
N THR A 43 -8.98 -4.58 -3.16
CA THR A 43 -9.86 -3.40 -3.17
C THR A 43 -9.55 -2.50 -1.98
N GLU A 44 -9.50 -3.06 -0.77
CA GLU A 44 -9.17 -2.32 0.45
C GLU A 44 -7.78 -1.68 0.36
N ALA A 45 -6.79 -2.36 -0.22
CA ALA A 45 -5.45 -1.81 -0.39
C ALA A 45 -5.42 -0.59 -1.33
N LYS A 46 -6.21 -0.61 -2.42
CA LYS A 46 -6.35 0.53 -3.34
C LYS A 46 -7.04 1.72 -2.68
N ASP A 47 -8.06 1.47 -1.87
CA ASP A 47 -8.77 2.51 -1.13
C ASP A 47 -7.85 3.17 -0.09
N HIS A 48 -7.03 2.36 0.61
CA HIS A 48 -6.02 2.87 1.52
C HIS A 48 -4.94 3.69 0.81
N ASP A 49 -4.42 3.24 -0.34
CA ASP A 49 -3.42 3.99 -1.11
C ASP A 49 -3.96 5.37 -1.56
N THR A 50 -5.22 5.38 -2.03
CA THR A 50 -5.90 6.62 -2.41
C THR A 50 -6.04 7.56 -1.21
N THR A 51 -6.51 7.03 -0.08
CA THR A 51 -6.65 7.81 1.17
C THR A 51 -5.31 8.36 1.65
N LEU A 52 -4.24 7.56 1.60
CA LEU A 52 -2.90 8.00 1.99
C LEU A 52 -2.36 9.10 1.08
N ARG A 53 -2.64 9.02 -0.23
CA ARG A 53 -2.30 10.08 -1.17
C ARG A 53 -3.03 11.38 -0.82
N GLU A 54 -4.34 11.32 -0.59
CA GLU A 54 -5.14 12.50 -0.20
C GLU A 54 -4.64 13.13 1.11
N LEU A 55 -4.31 12.31 2.11
CA LEU A 55 -3.74 12.78 3.38
C LEU A 55 -2.35 13.40 3.18
N SER A 56 -1.49 12.78 2.37
CA SER A 56 -0.19 13.34 2.02
C SER A 56 -0.35 14.71 1.34
N ASP A 57 -1.29 14.84 0.40
CA ASP A 57 -1.54 16.08 -0.32
C ASP A 57 -2.10 17.16 0.61
N LEU A 58 -2.97 16.78 1.55
CA LEU A 58 -3.47 17.68 2.58
C LEU A 58 -2.35 18.21 3.49
N LEU A 59 -1.44 17.34 3.93
CA LEU A 59 -0.30 17.71 4.76
C LEU A 59 0.69 18.59 4.01
N LYS A 60 0.87 18.37 2.70
CA LYS A 60 1.78 19.15 1.85
C LYS A 60 1.15 20.45 1.33
N ARG A 61 -0.14 20.67 1.52
CA ARG A 61 -0.88 21.82 0.97
C ARG A 61 -0.25 23.17 1.31
N ASN A 62 0.33 23.31 2.50
CA ASN A 62 0.98 24.55 2.96
C ASN A 62 2.52 24.50 2.81
N ASN A 63 3.08 23.42 2.29
CA ASN A 63 4.51 23.28 2.09
C ASN A 63 4.92 23.95 0.78
N MET A 64 6.06 24.64 0.79
CA MET A 64 6.66 25.24 -0.40
C MET A 64 8.02 24.57 -0.65
N CYS A 65 8.31 24.25 -1.91
CA CYS A 65 9.61 23.73 -2.33
C CYS A 65 10.34 24.79 -3.15
N ILE A 66 11.52 25.20 -2.72
CA ILE A 66 12.37 26.16 -3.42
C ILE A 66 13.57 25.38 -3.98
N ILE A 67 13.81 25.51 -5.28
CA ILE A 67 14.86 24.77 -6.01
C ILE A 67 15.91 25.77 -6.50
N GLY A 68 17.16 25.32 -6.61
CA GLY A 68 18.27 26.14 -7.15
C GLY A 68 18.98 26.99 -6.10
N ILE A 69 18.72 26.76 -4.82
CA ILE A 69 19.42 27.42 -3.72
C ILE A 69 20.73 26.67 -3.39
N LEU A 70 21.84 27.41 -3.30
CA LEU A 70 23.13 26.85 -2.92
C LEU A 70 23.10 26.37 -1.46
N GLU A 71 23.85 25.30 -1.15
CA GLU A 71 23.78 24.60 0.15
C GLU A 71 24.00 25.48 1.37
N ASP A 72 24.92 26.45 1.28
CA ASP A 72 25.24 27.33 2.41
C ASP A 72 24.39 28.61 2.47
N GLU A 73 23.68 28.94 1.38
CA GLU A 73 22.95 30.20 1.27
C GLU A 73 21.71 30.24 2.19
N GLU A 74 21.11 29.08 2.47
CA GLU A 74 20.01 28.89 3.43
C GLU A 74 20.44 29.07 4.88
N ARG A 75 21.67 28.63 5.21
CA ARG A 75 22.22 28.72 6.57
C ARG A 75 22.59 30.15 6.93
N ASP A 76 23.07 30.91 5.96
CA ASP A 76 23.53 32.29 6.17
C ASP A 76 22.37 33.30 6.17
N LYS A 77 21.38 33.12 5.29
CA LYS A 77 20.28 34.09 5.12
C LYS A 77 18.98 33.70 5.84
N GLY A 78 18.81 32.43 6.21
CA GLY A 78 17.58 31.91 6.78
C GLY A 78 16.46 31.74 5.74
N ALA A 79 15.52 30.83 6.02
CA ALA A 79 14.45 30.45 5.08
C ALA A 79 13.46 31.60 4.79
N GLU A 80 13.23 32.49 5.75
CA GLU A 80 12.35 33.66 5.63
C GLU A 80 12.87 34.63 4.57
N CYS A 81 14.17 34.96 4.64
CA CYS A 81 14.83 35.85 3.69
C CYS A 81 14.84 35.27 2.27
N LEU A 82 14.92 33.95 2.13
CA LEU A 82 14.81 33.28 0.82
C LEU A 82 13.41 33.38 0.24
N CYS A 83 12.36 33.22 1.05
CA CYS A 83 10.99 33.45 0.61
C CYS A 83 10.76 34.89 0.16
N GLU A 84 11.25 35.88 0.91
CA GLU A 84 11.11 37.30 0.56
C GLU A 84 11.87 37.68 -0.72
N GLN A 85 13.11 37.20 -0.89
CA GLN A 85 13.90 37.48 -2.08
C GLN A 85 13.30 36.87 -3.35
N ASN A 86 12.78 35.64 -3.27
CA ASN A 86 12.20 34.95 -4.42
C ASN A 86 10.76 35.39 -4.69
N PHE A 87 10.02 35.79 -3.64
CA PHE A 87 8.63 36.23 -3.72
C PHE A 87 8.44 37.57 -3.01
N PRO A 88 8.95 38.68 -3.57
CA PRO A 88 8.93 40.00 -2.94
C PRO A 88 7.51 40.56 -2.70
N ASN A 89 6.50 39.98 -3.34
CA ASN A 89 5.09 40.31 -3.10
C ASN A 89 4.48 39.51 -1.92
N LEU A 90 5.03 38.33 -1.57
CA LEU A 90 4.59 37.58 -0.38
C LEU A 90 5.13 38.22 0.91
N GLY A 91 6.37 38.73 0.88
CA GLY A 91 7.02 39.30 2.07
C GLY A 91 6.49 40.68 2.51
N LYS A 92 5.82 41.42 1.63
CA LYS A 92 5.37 42.80 1.93
C LYS A 92 4.01 42.87 2.60
N ASP A 93 3.13 41.91 2.32
CA ASP A 93 1.72 41.96 2.71
C ASP A 93 1.35 40.91 3.78
N THR A 94 2.29 40.09 4.25
CA THR A 94 1.98 38.98 5.17
C THR A 94 3.13 38.72 6.15
N ASP A 95 2.83 38.60 7.45
CA ASP A 95 3.73 38.02 8.45
C ASP A 95 3.94 36.53 8.12
N ILE A 96 4.97 36.22 7.31
CA ILE A 96 5.31 34.85 6.95
C ILE A 96 5.79 34.11 8.20
N LYS A 97 5.00 33.14 8.67
CA LYS A 97 5.38 32.26 9.79
C LYS A 97 5.80 30.90 9.26
N ILE A 98 7.08 30.60 9.34
CA ILE A 98 7.64 29.31 8.95
C ILE A 98 7.60 28.37 10.15
N GLN A 99 6.89 27.24 10.01
CA GLN A 99 6.87 26.21 11.06
C GLN A 99 8.15 25.37 11.07
N ALA A 100 8.64 25.01 9.88
CA ALA A 100 9.88 24.28 9.68
C ALA A 100 10.41 24.58 8.28
N ALA A 101 11.74 24.65 8.16
CA ALA A 101 12.44 24.69 6.89
C ALA A 101 13.55 23.64 6.95
N GLN A 102 13.60 22.78 5.95
CA GLN A 102 14.59 21.73 5.85
C GLN A 102 14.92 21.45 4.39
N ARG A 103 16.18 21.10 4.15
CA ARG A 103 16.60 20.62 2.84
C ARG A 103 16.03 19.22 2.62
N THR A 104 15.49 18.97 1.44
CA THR A 104 15.10 17.61 1.07
C THR A 104 16.38 16.83 0.78
N PRO A 105 16.51 15.56 1.26
CA PRO A 105 17.65 14.71 0.94
C PRO A 105 17.92 14.58 -0.55
#